data_AF-A0A239LZH0-F1
#
_entry.id   AF-A0A239LZH0-F1
#
_cell.length_a   1.000
_cell.length_b   1.000
_cell.length_c   1.000
_cell.angle_alpha   90.00
_cell.angle_beta   90.00
_cell.angle_gamma   90.00
#
_symmetry.space_group_name_H-M   'P 1'
#
loop_
_entity.id
_entity.type
_entity.pdbx_description
1 polymer ?
#
loop_
_entity_poly.entity_id
_entity_poly.type
_entity_poly.pdbx_seq_one_letter_code
_entity_poly.pdbx_strand_id
1 'polypeptide(L)'
;MSTQADLDLSKHTVITDERVKKQKPLQRLLVRPEIGALFGAIVIFIFFCIVAPPFRSPEALATVLYASSTIGIMAIGVSLLMIGGEFDLSTGVAVTFSSIMASMIAYNLHLNVWLGSALALVLALAVGFFNGYLVMKTKIPSFLITLSSFLMLTGINLAVTKLVTGQVATPSISD
;
A
#
# COMPACT_ATOMS: atom_id res chain seq x y z
N MET A 1 31.16 -65.18 -2.93
CA MET A 1 30.25 -64.85 -1.81
C MET A 1 29.19 -63.93 -2.38
N SER A 2 28.02 -64.49 -2.71
CA SER A 2 26.95 -63.87 -3.50
C SER A 2 25.96 -63.14 -2.61
N THR A 3 25.69 -61.87 -2.90
CA THR A 3 24.53 -61.14 -2.39
C THR A 3 23.95 -60.27 -3.50
N GLN A 4 23.52 -60.92 -4.59
CA GLN A 4 22.32 -60.44 -5.28
C GLN A 4 21.14 -61.02 -4.52
N ALA A 5 20.75 -60.33 -3.44
CA ALA A 5 19.43 -60.52 -2.88
C ALA A 5 18.48 -59.79 -3.84
N ASP A 6 17.70 -60.56 -4.59
CA ASP A 6 16.65 -60.06 -5.48
C ASP A 6 15.76 -59.09 -4.71
N LEU A 7 15.95 -57.79 -4.96
CA LEU A 7 15.05 -56.74 -4.51
C LEU A 7 13.75 -56.89 -5.30
N ASP A 8 12.83 -57.68 -4.74
CA ASP A 8 11.49 -57.94 -5.24
C ASP A 8 10.64 -56.66 -5.22
N LEU A 9 10.86 -55.81 -6.23
CA LEU A 9 10.18 -54.54 -6.45
C LEU A 9 8.68 -54.70 -6.75
N SER A 10 8.18 -55.93 -6.95
CA SER A 10 6.77 -56.22 -7.24
C SER A 10 5.85 -55.98 -6.03
N LYS A 11 6.42 -55.88 -4.82
CA LYS A 11 5.68 -55.66 -3.56
C LYS A 11 5.67 -54.21 -3.08
N HIS A 12 6.28 -53.29 -3.82
CA HIS A 12 6.19 -51.86 -3.51
C HIS A 12 4.84 -51.31 -3.94
N THR A 13 3.84 -51.45 -3.07
CA THR A 13 2.60 -50.70 -3.15
C THR A 13 2.95 -49.22 -3.05
N VAL A 14 2.67 -48.43 -4.09
CA VAL A 14 2.80 -46.97 -4.02
C VAL A 14 1.81 -46.49 -2.97
N ILE A 15 2.31 -46.25 -1.74
CA ILE A 15 1.53 -45.64 -0.68
C ILE A 15 1.35 -44.18 -1.10
N THR A 16 0.22 -43.87 -1.72
CA THR A 16 -0.17 -42.48 -1.98
C THR A 16 -0.32 -41.79 -0.63
N ASP A 17 0.62 -40.90 -0.32
CA ASP A 17 0.69 -40.16 0.94
C ASP A 17 -0.60 -39.36 1.16
N GLU A 18 -1.35 -39.69 2.22
CA GLU A 18 -2.60 -39.02 2.62
C GLU A 18 -2.39 -37.52 2.93
N ARG A 19 -1.13 -37.11 3.14
CA ARG A 19 -0.74 -35.70 3.35
C ARG A 19 -0.93 -34.85 2.10
N VAL A 20 -1.03 -35.44 0.91
CA VAL A 20 -1.39 -34.73 -0.33
C VAL A 20 -2.91 -34.76 -0.50
N LYS A 21 -3.63 -34.20 0.48
CA LYS A 21 -5.07 -33.96 0.32
C LYS A 21 -5.21 -32.93 -0.80
N LYS A 22 -5.67 -33.37 -1.99
CA LYS A 22 -6.03 -32.48 -3.10
C LYS A 22 -7.14 -31.56 -2.62
N GLN A 23 -6.77 -30.42 -2.03
CA GLN A 23 -7.74 -29.41 -1.63
C GLN A 23 -8.52 -29.04 -2.87
N LYS A 24 -9.86 -29.08 -2.77
CA LYS A 24 -10.72 -28.68 -3.87
C LYS A 24 -10.32 -27.26 -4.29
N PRO A 25 -10.23 -26.95 -5.60
CA PRO A 25 -9.81 -25.62 -6.06
C PRO A 25 -10.64 -24.50 -5.42
N LEU A 26 -11.91 -24.77 -5.12
CA LEU A 26 -12.82 -23.87 -4.39
C LEU A 26 -12.37 -23.60 -2.95
N GLN A 27 -11.92 -24.62 -2.20
CA GLN A 27 -11.41 -24.45 -0.83
C GLN A 27 -10.09 -23.67 -0.83
N ARG A 28 -9.23 -23.91 -1.81
CA ARG A 28 -7.96 -23.17 -1.96
C ARG A 28 -8.20 -21.70 -2.33
N LEU A 29 -9.29 -21.40 -3.03
CA LEU A 29 -9.71 -20.03 -3.32
C LEU A 29 -10.26 -19.33 -2.07
N LEU A 30 -11.09 -20.01 -1.27
CA LEU A 30 -11.74 -19.45 -0.08
C LEU A 30 -10.78 -19.14 1.08
N VAL A 31 -9.61 -19.77 1.14
CA VAL A 31 -8.59 -19.55 2.19
C VAL A 31 -7.71 -18.32 1.91
N ARG A 32 -7.86 -17.70 0.74
CA ARG A 32 -7.09 -16.51 0.34
C ARG A 32 -7.55 -15.26 1.12
N PRO A 33 -6.64 -14.53 1.79
CA PRO A 33 -6.98 -13.31 2.54
C PRO A 33 -7.74 -12.27 1.70
N GLU A 34 -7.45 -12.21 0.41
CA GLU A 34 -8.10 -11.31 -0.55
C GLU A 34 -9.61 -11.60 -0.69
N ILE A 35 -10.00 -12.87 -0.64
CA ILE A 35 -11.41 -13.27 -0.69
C ILE A 35 -12.14 -12.91 0.60
N GLY A 36 -11.46 -13.02 1.76
CA GLY A 36 -11.99 -12.57 3.04
C GLY A 36 -12.26 -11.05 3.05
N ALA A 37 -11.31 -10.26 2.57
CA ALA A 37 -11.46 -8.81 2.45
C ALA A 37 -12.59 -8.41 1.49
N LEU A 38 -12.66 -9.05 0.31
CA LEU A 38 -13.73 -8.80 -0.67
C LEU A 38 -15.11 -9.17 -0.11
N PHE A 39 -15.22 -10.32 0.55
CA PHE A 39 -16.46 -10.76 1.18
C PHE A 39 -16.90 -9.77 2.27
N GLY A 40 -15.97 -9.35 3.13
CA GLY A 40 -16.23 -8.33 4.16
C GLY A 40 -16.73 -7.02 3.56
N ALA A 41 -16.08 -6.53 2.48
CA ALA A 41 -16.50 -5.32 1.77
C ALA A 41 -17.92 -5.44 1.21
N ILE A 42 -18.28 -6.58 0.59
CA ILE A 42 -19.62 -6.82 0.05
C ILE A 42 -20.67 -6.85 1.17
N VAL A 43 -20.40 -7.55 2.26
CA VAL A 43 -21.33 -7.65 3.41
C VAL A 43 -21.58 -6.27 4.01
N ILE A 44 -20.52 -5.49 4.26
CA ILE A 44 -20.62 -4.13 4.80
C ILE A 44 -21.38 -3.22 3.83
N PHE A 45 -21.10 -3.33 2.53
CA PHE A 45 -21.79 -2.55 1.50
C PHE A 45 -23.29 -2.82 1.49
N ILE A 46 -23.70 -4.10 1.48
CA ILE A 46 -25.13 -4.49 1.51
C ILE A 46 -25.79 -4.00 2.80
N PHE A 47 -25.12 -4.17 3.94
CA PHE A 47 -25.62 -3.72 5.24
C PHE A 47 -25.94 -2.23 5.24
N PHE A 48 -24.98 -1.37 4.85
CA PHE A 48 -25.20 0.07 4.80
C PHE A 48 -26.16 0.49 3.67
N CYS A 49 -26.19 -0.25 2.57
CA CYS A 49 -27.18 -0.04 1.52
C CYS A 49 -28.62 -0.27 2.02
N ILE A 50 -28.86 -1.17 2.96
CA ILE A 50 -30.18 -1.41 3.55
C ILE A 50 -30.46 -0.40 4.68
N VAL A 51 -29.52 -0.24 5.62
CA VAL A 51 -29.73 0.48 6.89
C VAL A 51 -29.66 2.00 6.74
N ALA A 52 -28.82 2.52 5.83
CA ALA A 52 -28.54 3.95 5.73
C ALA A 52 -29.00 4.52 4.36
N PRO A 53 -30.17 5.18 4.28
CA PRO A 53 -30.62 5.83 3.05
C PRO A 53 -29.59 6.80 2.42
N PRO A 54 -28.84 7.61 3.19
CA PRO A 54 -27.80 8.48 2.62
C PRO A 54 -26.67 7.72 1.90
N PHE A 55 -26.40 6.46 2.26
CA PHE A 55 -25.35 5.65 1.63
C PHE A 55 -25.63 5.35 0.15
N ARG A 56 -26.89 5.46 -0.29
CA ARG A 56 -27.30 5.24 -1.67
C ARG A 56 -27.06 6.46 -2.57
N SER A 57 -26.68 7.59 -2.01
CA SER A 57 -26.45 8.80 -2.78
C SER A 57 -25.16 8.69 -3.60
N PRO A 58 -25.11 9.25 -4.82
CA PRO A 58 -23.88 9.29 -5.62
C PRO A 58 -22.72 9.96 -4.89
N GLU A 59 -22.99 10.94 -4.04
CA GLU A 59 -21.99 11.69 -3.27
C GLU A 59 -21.34 10.81 -2.19
N ALA A 60 -22.14 9.98 -1.51
CA ALA A 60 -21.64 9.02 -0.54
C ALA A 60 -20.72 8.00 -1.22
N LEU A 61 -21.13 7.47 -2.38
CA LEU A 61 -20.31 6.56 -3.16
C LEU A 61 -19.03 7.22 -3.67
N ALA A 62 -19.12 8.46 -4.16
CA ALA A 62 -17.97 9.24 -4.62
C ALA A 62 -16.95 9.47 -3.50
N THR A 63 -17.41 9.76 -2.27
CA THR A 63 -16.54 9.95 -1.11
C THR A 63 -15.76 8.67 -0.77
N VAL A 64 -16.43 7.52 -0.79
CA VAL A 64 -15.79 6.21 -0.54
C VAL A 64 -14.78 5.89 -1.65
N LEU A 65 -15.15 6.09 -2.91
CA LEU A 65 -14.28 5.85 -4.05
C LEU A 65 -13.07 6.80 -4.06
N TYR A 66 -13.26 8.06 -3.68
CA TYR A 66 -12.18 9.04 -3.57
C TYR A 66 -11.14 8.61 -2.52
N ALA A 67 -11.58 8.26 -1.31
CA ALA A 67 -10.69 7.75 -0.27
C ALA A 67 -9.99 6.43 -0.70
N SER A 68 -10.73 5.53 -1.34
CA SER A 68 -10.21 4.25 -1.84
C SER A 68 -9.18 4.45 -2.96
N SER A 69 -9.37 5.44 -3.84
CA SER A 69 -8.46 5.71 -4.95
C SER A 69 -7.07 6.12 -4.46
N THR A 70 -7.00 6.90 -3.37
CA THR A 70 -5.74 7.37 -2.79
C THR A 70 -4.89 6.19 -2.31
N ILE A 71 -5.51 5.25 -1.58
CA ILE A 71 -4.83 4.04 -1.08
C ILE A 71 -4.55 3.07 -2.24
N GLY A 72 -5.48 2.93 -3.19
CA GLY A 72 -5.36 2.01 -4.33
C GLY A 72 -4.21 2.37 -5.28
N ILE A 73 -4.05 3.65 -5.63
CA ILE A 73 -2.94 4.13 -6.46
C ILE A 73 -1.61 3.87 -5.76
N MET A 74 -1.52 4.19 -4.47
CA MET A 74 -0.32 3.92 -3.64
C MET A 74 -0.01 2.42 -3.58
N ALA A 75 -1.03 1.56 -3.43
CA ALA A 75 -0.85 0.11 -3.33
C ALA A 75 -0.21 -0.49 -4.58
N ILE A 76 -0.46 0.06 -5.77
CA ILE A 76 0.20 -0.38 -7.01
C ILE A 76 1.72 -0.17 -6.89
N GLY A 77 2.16 1.02 -6.47
CA GLY A 77 3.59 1.32 -6.27
C GLY A 77 4.24 0.43 -5.22
N VAL A 78 3.59 0.28 -4.06
CA VAL A 78 4.09 -0.57 -2.96
C VAL A 78 4.15 -2.04 -3.38
N SER A 79 3.18 -2.53 -4.17
CA SER A 79 3.16 -3.91 -4.63
C SER A 79 4.38 -4.24 -5.50
N LEU A 80 4.83 -3.30 -6.34
CA LEU A 80 6.04 -3.48 -7.17
C LEU A 80 7.29 -3.60 -6.29
N LEU A 81 7.38 -2.82 -5.20
CA LEU A 81 8.47 -2.93 -4.23
C LEU A 81 8.44 -4.28 -3.50
N MET A 82 7.27 -4.72 -3.05
CA MET A 82 7.09 -6.00 -2.36
C MET A 82 7.43 -7.20 -3.26
N ILE A 83 7.11 -7.12 -4.56
CA ILE A 83 7.54 -8.12 -5.56
C ILE A 83 9.07 -8.13 -5.67
N GLY A 84 9.71 -6.96 -5.59
CA GLY A 84 11.16 -6.81 -5.54
C GLY A 84 11.82 -7.27 -4.24
N GLY A 85 11.05 -7.72 -3.24
CA GLY A 85 11.56 -8.11 -1.92
C GLY A 85 11.81 -6.93 -0.97
N GLU A 86 11.42 -5.72 -1.38
CA GLU A 86 11.59 -4.49 -0.61
C GLU A 86 10.26 -4.07 0.04
N PHE A 87 10.37 -3.41 1.18
CA PHE A 87 9.23 -2.89 1.93
C PHE A 87 9.39 -1.38 2.16
N ASP A 88 8.35 -0.60 1.85
CA ASP A 88 8.34 0.86 2.02
C ASP A 88 7.18 1.34 2.89
N LEU A 89 7.52 1.60 4.16
CA LEU A 89 6.60 2.13 5.15
C LEU A 89 6.37 3.65 5.01
N SER A 90 7.27 4.36 4.31
CA SER A 90 7.20 5.82 4.15
C SER A 90 6.12 6.27 3.16
N THR A 91 5.66 5.37 2.28
CA THR A 91 4.62 5.66 1.28
C THR A 91 3.34 6.26 1.87
N GLY A 92 2.92 5.81 3.06
CA GLY A 92 1.75 6.36 3.73
C GLY A 92 1.91 7.85 4.08
N VAL A 93 3.03 8.23 4.70
CA VAL A 93 3.28 9.65 5.05
C VAL A 93 3.69 10.48 3.83
N ALA A 94 4.22 9.85 2.78
CA ALA A 94 4.58 10.51 1.53
C ALA A 94 3.34 11.08 0.80
N VAL A 95 2.17 10.43 0.91
CA VAL A 95 0.89 10.97 0.41
C VAL A 95 0.51 12.26 1.12
N THR A 96 0.67 12.31 2.45
CA THR A 96 0.43 13.53 3.23
C THR A 96 1.45 14.61 2.87
N PHE A 97 2.72 14.25 2.75
CA PHE A 97 3.78 15.15 2.34
C PHE A 97 3.50 15.77 0.97
N SER A 98 3.16 14.97 -0.05
CA SER A 98 2.85 15.50 -1.38
C SER A 98 1.63 16.41 -1.39
N SER A 99 0.60 16.08 -0.61
CA SER A 99 -0.61 16.91 -0.48
C SER A 99 -0.31 18.26 0.18
N ILE A 100 0.47 18.26 1.27
CA ILE A 100 0.90 19.48 1.98
C ILE A 100 1.79 20.32 1.07
N MET A 101 2.78 19.73 0.41
CA MET A 101 3.66 20.45 -0.50
C MET A 101 2.89 21.04 -1.68
N ALA A 102 1.97 20.29 -2.30
CA ALA A 102 1.16 20.81 -3.40
C ALA A 102 0.36 22.02 -2.97
N SER A 103 -0.27 21.93 -1.79
CA SER A 103 -1.05 23.04 -1.24
C SER A 103 -0.18 24.24 -0.88
N MET A 104 0.89 24.04 -0.12
CA MET A 104 1.72 25.15 0.33
C MET A 104 2.43 25.84 -0.83
N ILE A 105 2.91 25.10 -1.83
CA ILE A 105 3.57 25.68 -3.01
C ILE A 105 2.56 26.49 -3.83
N ALA A 106 1.37 25.93 -4.11
CA ALA A 106 0.36 26.66 -4.87
C ALA A 106 -0.09 27.93 -4.14
N TYR A 107 -0.35 27.84 -2.84
CA TYR A 107 -0.82 28.97 -2.03
C TYR A 107 0.25 30.07 -1.86
N ASN A 108 1.46 29.70 -1.40
CA ASN A 108 2.48 30.69 -1.04
C ASN A 108 3.19 31.30 -2.26
N LEU A 109 3.25 30.59 -3.39
CA LEU A 109 3.84 31.11 -4.62
C LEU A 109 2.80 31.64 -5.61
N HIS A 110 1.52 31.67 -5.21
CA HIS A 110 0.39 32.08 -6.06
C HIS A 110 0.36 31.34 -7.42
N LEU A 111 0.69 30.05 -7.40
CA LEU A 111 0.72 29.20 -8.58
C LEU A 111 -0.61 28.47 -8.78
N ASN A 112 -0.94 28.14 -10.02
CA ASN A 112 -2.06 27.24 -10.31
C ASN A 112 -1.83 25.87 -9.66
N VAL A 113 -2.90 25.25 -9.16
CA VAL A 113 -2.95 23.91 -8.57
C VAL A 113 -2.20 22.86 -9.39
N TRP A 114 -2.28 22.92 -10.72
CA TRP A 114 -1.56 21.99 -11.60
C TRP A 114 -0.04 22.11 -11.45
N LEU A 115 0.48 23.34 -11.39
CA LEU A 115 1.91 23.62 -11.19
C LEU A 115 2.35 23.25 -9.77
N GLY A 116 1.55 23.59 -8.76
CA GLY A 116 1.81 23.19 -7.37
C GLY A 116 1.90 21.67 -7.21
N SER A 117 0.96 20.94 -7.84
CA SER A 117 0.92 19.47 -7.83
C SER A 117 2.12 18.85 -8.56
N ALA A 118 2.54 19.42 -9.69
CA ALA A 118 3.71 18.96 -10.42
C ALA A 118 5.00 19.13 -9.61
N LEU A 119 5.18 20.26 -8.94
CA LEU A 119 6.34 20.51 -8.07
C LEU A 119 6.34 19.58 -6.84
N ALA A 120 5.17 19.36 -6.24
CA ALA A 120 5.03 18.41 -5.14
C ALA A 120 5.35 16.97 -5.56
N LEU A 121 4.96 16.57 -6.78
CA LEU A 121 5.31 15.27 -7.35
C LEU A 121 6.83 15.13 -7.48
N VAL A 122 7.54 16.16 -7.97
CA VAL A 122 9.01 16.16 -8.05
C VAL A 122 9.64 15.96 -6.67
N LEU A 123 9.14 16.65 -5.64
CA LEU A 123 9.62 16.48 -4.26
C LEU A 123 9.34 15.07 -3.71
N ALA A 124 8.15 14.53 -3.96
CA ALA A 124 7.81 13.17 -3.53
C ALA A 124 8.67 12.11 -4.23
N LEU A 125 8.95 12.29 -5.53
CA LEU A 125 9.87 11.43 -6.29
C LEU A 125 11.30 11.54 -5.75
N ALA A 126 11.74 12.73 -5.34
CA ALA A 126 13.06 12.91 -4.73
C ALA A 126 13.20 12.14 -3.40
N VAL A 127 12.15 12.10 -2.58
CA VAL A 127 12.09 11.28 -1.36
C VAL A 127 12.17 9.79 -1.71
N GLY A 128 11.37 9.32 -2.67
CA GLY A 128 11.41 7.93 -3.12
C GLY A 128 12.78 7.53 -3.67
N PHE A 129 13.40 8.40 -4.46
CA PHE A 129 14.76 8.23 -4.97
C PHE A 129 15.78 8.17 -3.84
N PHE A 130 15.67 9.06 -2.84
CA PHE A 130 16.56 9.07 -1.69
C PHE A 130 16.49 7.76 -0.90
N ASN A 131 15.28 7.25 -0.65
CA ASN A 131 15.10 5.94 -0.01
C ASN A 131 15.76 4.81 -0.82
N GLY A 132 15.46 4.73 -2.12
CA GLY A 132 16.03 3.71 -3.00
C GLY A 132 17.56 3.79 -3.09
N TYR A 133 18.10 5.00 -3.20
CA TYR A 133 19.54 5.24 -3.23
C TYR A 133 20.23 4.77 -1.94
N LEU A 134 19.64 5.08 -0.78
CA LEU A 134 20.17 4.63 0.50
C LEU A 134 20.16 3.11 0.63
N VAL A 135 19.08 2.44 0.21
CA VAL A 135 19.00 0.96 0.22
C VAL A 135 20.13 0.38 -0.63
N MET A 136 20.29 0.87 -1.86
CA MET A 136 21.31 0.38 -2.80
C MET A 136 22.74 0.63 -2.31
N LYS A 137 23.01 1.78 -1.69
CA LYS A 137 24.36 2.15 -1.25
C LYS A 137 24.76 1.54 0.08
N THR A 138 23.85 1.57 1.06
CA THR A 138 24.16 1.18 2.45
C THR A 138 23.91 -0.29 2.73
N LYS A 139 23.07 -0.96 1.92
CA LYS A 139 22.62 -2.34 2.14
C LYS A 139 21.91 -2.55 3.49
N ILE A 140 21.46 -1.47 4.12
CA ILE A 140 20.59 -1.53 5.29
C ILE A 140 19.21 -2.02 4.80
N PRO A 141 18.51 -2.88 5.56
CA PRO A 141 17.15 -3.31 5.21
C PRO A 141 16.22 -2.13 4.91
N SER A 142 15.45 -2.20 3.81
CA SER A 142 14.58 -1.08 3.39
C SER A 142 13.56 -0.68 4.43
N PHE A 143 13.10 -1.61 5.25
CA PHE A 143 12.18 -1.33 6.35
C PHE A 143 12.76 -0.26 7.30
N LEU A 144 14.04 -0.34 7.65
CA LEU A 144 14.68 0.61 8.57
C LEU A 144 14.86 1.98 7.93
N ILE A 145 15.28 2.02 6.67
CA ILE A 145 15.43 3.27 5.91
C ILE A 145 14.07 3.96 5.77
N THR A 146 13.05 3.21 5.37
CA THR A 146 11.71 3.76 5.12
C THR A 146 10.97 4.11 6.42
N LEU A 147 11.21 3.42 7.53
CA LEU A 147 10.75 3.84 8.86
C LEU A 147 11.44 5.14 9.31
N SER A 148 12.74 5.29 9.04
CA SER A 148 13.46 6.53 9.36
C SER A 148 12.90 7.70 8.54
N SER A 149 12.69 7.49 7.24
CA SER A 149 12.07 8.48 6.36
C SER A 149 10.61 8.76 6.75
N PHE A 150 9.86 7.76 7.21
CA PHE A 150 8.51 7.95 7.73
C PHE A 150 8.50 8.95 8.90
N LEU A 151 9.39 8.76 9.89
CA LEU A 151 9.50 9.66 11.04
C LEU A 151 10.02 11.05 10.64
N MET A 152 11.01 11.09 9.74
CA MET A 152 11.57 12.34 9.23
C MET A 152 10.51 13.18 8.51
N LEU A 153 9.77 12.58 7.58
CA LEU A 153 8.68 13.26 6.85
C LEU A 153 7.54 13.66 7.77
N THR A 154 7.19 12.85 8.77
CA THR A 154 6.21 13.22 9.79
C THR A 154 6.64 14.50 10.51
N GLY A 155 7.90 14.56 10.95
CA GLY A 155 8.46 15.73 11.59
C GLY A 155 8.52 16.96 10.67
N ILE A 156 8.95 16.78 9.42
CA ILE A 156 9.02 17.84 8.41
C ILE A 156 7.63 18.39 8.11
N ASN A 157 6.63 17.54 7.88
CA ASN A 157 5.24 17.95 7.64
C ASN A 157 4.73 18.85 8.76
N LEU A 158 4.95 18.44 10.01
CA LEU A 158 4.52 19.21 11.18
C LEU A 158 5.30 20.53 11.31
N ALA A 159 6.62 20.49 11.17
CA ALA A 159 7.48 21.66 11.33
C ALA A 159 7.22 22.71 10.24
N VAL A 160 7.17 22.29 8.97
CA VAL A 160 6.97 23.19 7.83
C VAL A 160 5.60 23.85 7.88
N THR A 161 4.55 23.07 8.12
CA THR A 161 3.19 23.62 8.21
C THR A 161 3.11 24.64 9.36
N LYS A 162 3.63 24.30 10.54
CA LYS A 162 3.62 25.19 11.71
C LYS A 162 4.42 26.48 11.49
N LEU A 163 5.58 26.40 10.82
CA LEU A 163 6.43 27.56 10.57
C LEU A 163 5.84 28.51 9.53
N VAL A 164 5.17 27.99 8.52
CA VAL A 164 4.67 28.81 7.40
C VAL A 164 3.24 29.30 7.64
N THR A 165 2.34 28.45 8.14
CA THR A 165 0.91 28.78 8.30
C THR A 165 0.55 29.17 9.73
N GLY A 166 1.45 28.96 10.70
CA GLY A 166 1.15 29.09 12.12
C GLY A 166 0.22 27.99 12.67
N GLN A 167 -0.19 27.04 11.83
CA GLN A 167 -1.11 25.95 12.16
C GLN A 167 -0.49 24.60 11.80
N VAL A 168 -1.12 23.51 12.23
CA VAL A 168 -0.73 22.14 11.83
C VAL A 168 -1.51 21.65 10.60
N ALA A 169 -2.16 22.58 9.88
CA ALA A 169 -2.94 22.35 8.69
C ALA A 169 -2.58 23.36 7.59
N THR A 170 -2.84 22.99 6.34
CA THR A 170 -2.64 23.86 5.19
C THR A 170 -3.89 24.71 4.93
N PRO A 171 -3.73 25.93 4.41
CA PRO A 171 -4.84 26.75 3.96
C PRO A 171 -5.60 26.08 2.80
N SER A 172 -6.88 26.41 2.66
CA SER A 172 -7.66 25.96 1.50
C SER A 172 -7.19 26.67 0.23
N ILE A 173 -7.18 25.93 -0.88
CA ILE A 173 -6.85 26.43 -2.23
C ILE A 173 -8.10 26.59 -3.09
N SER A 174 -9.25 26.17 -2.58
CA SER A 174 -10.54 26.29 -3.28
C SER A 174 -11.12 27.71 -3.28
N ASP A 175 -10.49 28.64 -2.55
CA ASP A 175 -10.96 30.00 -2.29
C ASP A 175 -10.05 31.02 -2.98
#